data_AF-A0A7Y4URK5-F1
#
_entry.id   AF-A0A7Y4URK5-F1
#
_cell.length_a   1.000
_cell.length_b   1.000
_cell.length_c   1.000
_cell.angle_alpha   90.00
_cell.angle_beta   90.00
_cell.angle_gamma   90.00
#
_symmetry.space_group_name_H-M   'P 1'
#
loop_
_entity.id
_entity.type
_entity.pdbx_description
1 polymer ?
#
loop_
_entity_poly.entity_id
_entity_poly.type
_entity_poly.pdbx_seq_one_letter_code
_entity_poly.pdbx_strand_id
1 'polypeptide(L)'
;MRMAKISNKVRAVWSVLITSLAAPFLAGLVAVAVRITGLQFGAPLIAGPEAPLGDVAVVAFAWAIIPALITALALLPYVLQSGTYSWLNAAVAGVIAFGASAMLMPFNGGPLMPVLAFAAGLIAIAMRWVLIGGKIILP
;
A
#
# COMPACT_ATOMS: atom_id res chain seq x y z
N MET A 1 27.07 26.11 -4.56
CA MET A 1 26.88 24.75 -5.11
C MET A 1 25.46 24.61 -5.65
N ARG A 2 25.27 24.43 -6.97
CA ARG A 2 23.96 24.04 -7.53
C ARG A 2 23.74 22.56 -7.19
N MET A 3 22.73 22.25 -6.37
CA MET A 3 22.32 20.86 -6.18
C MET A 3 21.91 20.27 -7.54
N ALA A 4 22.49 19.13 -7.90
CA ALA A 4 22.09 18.41 -9.11
C ALA A 4 20.58 18.11 -9.03
N LYS A 5 19.83 18.53 -10.06
CA LYS A 5 18.37 18.31 -10.12
C LYS A 5 18.14 16.80 -10.31
N ILE A 6 17.56 16.13 -9.31
CA ILE A 6 17.24 14.69 -9.38
C ILE A 6 16.37 14.42 -10.61
N SER A 7 16.79 13.49 -11.46
CA SER A 7 16.08 13.13 -12.69
C SER A 7 14.81 12.34 -12.40
N ASN A 8 13.78 12.46 -13.25
CA ASN A 8 12.52 11.72 -13.09
C ASN A 8 12.71 10.20 -13.07
N LYS A 9 13.74 9.68 -13.76
CA LYS A 9 14.10 8.26 -13.72
C LYS A 9 14.51 7.81 -12.31
N VAL A 10 15.33 8.61 -11.63
CA VAL A 10 15.75 8.33 -10.24
C VAL A 10 14.55 8.44 -9.30
N ARG A 11 13.68 9.46 -9.48
CA ARG A 11 12.44 9.60 -8.70
C ARG A 11 11.53 8.39 -8.86
N ALA A 12 11.38 7.90 -10.08
CA ALA A 12 10.57 6.74 -10.41
C ALA A 12 11.08 5.47 -9.73
N VAL A 13 12.38 5.18 -9.83
CA VAL A 13 13.00 4.02 -9.16
C VAL A 13 12.77 4.08 -7.65
N TRP A 14 13.05 5.22 -7.02
CA TRP A 14 12.84 5.36 -5.57
C TRP A 14 11.37 5.29 -5.17
N SER A 15 10.46 5.84 -5.98
CA SER A 15 9.02 5.74 -5.73
C SER A 15 8.56 4.29 -5.72
N VAL A 16 9.04 3.48 -6.68
CA VAL A 16 8.71 2.04 -6.74
C VAL A 16 9.30 1.31 -5.54
N LEU A 17 10.59 1.48 -5.26
CA LEU A 17 11.25 0.77 -4.16
C LEU A 17 10.61 1.08 -2.79
N ILE A 18 10.36 2.37 -2.53
CA ILE A 18 9.78 2.81 -1.25
C ILE A 18 8.34 2.32 -1.13
N THR A 19 7.52 2.45 -2.19
CA THR A 19 6.12 2.01 -2.16
C THR A 19 6.01 0.50 -1.98
N SER A 20 6.83 -0.28 -2.69
CA SER A 20 6.82 -1.74 -2.60
C SER A 20 7.30 -2.29 -1.26
N LEU A 21 7.95 -1.48 -0.41
CA LEU A 21 8.39 -1.91 0.93
C LEU A 21 7.51 -1.34 2.05
N ALA A 22 7.23 -0.04 2.00
CA ALA A 22 6.51 0.65 3.07
C ALA A 22 5.00 0.41 3.02
N ALA A 23 4.40 0.28 1.83
CA ALA A 23 2.95 0.01 1.74
C ALA A 23 2.59 -1.38 2.31
N PRO A 24 3.34 -2.46 2.03
CA PRO A 24 3.09 -3.75 2.68
C PRO A 24 3.27 -3.73 4.19
N PHE A 25 4.24 -2.95 4.70
CA PHE A 25 4.40 -2.76 6.15
C PHE A 25 3.16 -2.12 6.76
N LEU A 26 2.64 -1.05 6.16
CA LEU A 26 1.41 -0.39 6.60
C LEU A 26 0.19 -1.33 6.49
N ALA A 27 0.11 -2.14 5.45
CA ALA A 27 -0.95 -3.15 5.30
C ALA A 27 -0.91 -4.19 6.43
N GLY A 28 0.29 -4.62 6.84
CA GLY A 28 0.49 -5.48 8.00
C GLY A 28 -0.03 -4.85 9.29
N LEU A 29 0.27 -3.56 9.53
CA LEU A 29 -0.26 -2.83 10.69
C LEU A 29 -1.79 -2.70 10.65
N VAL A 30 -2.37 -2.43 9.48
CA VAL A 30 -3.84 -2.38 9.31
C VAL A 30 -4.46 -3.74 9.62
N ALA A 31 -3.88 -4.85 9.13
CA ALA A 31 -4.38 -6.18 9.42
C ALA A 31 -4.35 -6.51 10.93
N VAL A 32 -3.27 -6.13 11.63
CA VAL A 32 -3.17 -6.26 13.09
C VAL A 32 -4.23 -5.41 13.80
N ALA A 33 -4.42 -4.15 13.38
CA ALA A 33 -5.43 -3.27 13.97
C ALA A 33 -6.85 -3.83 13.79
N VAL A 34 -7.17 -4.34 12.60
CA VAL A 34 -8.46 -4.99 12.31
C VAL A 34 -8.62 -6.25 13.17
N ARG A 35 -7.56 -7.04 13.35
CA ARG A 35 -7.58 -8.23 14.20
C ARG A 35 -7.84 -7.89 15.68
N ILE A 36 -7.14 -6.90 16.23
CA ILE A 36 -7.33 -6.45 17.62
C ILE A 36 -8.77 -5.96 17.81
N THR A 37 -9.26 -5.15 16.86
CA THR A 37 -10.65 -4.68 16.86
C THR A 37 -11.62 -5.86 16.85
N GLY A 38 -11.42 -6.83 15.96
CA GLY A 38 -12.26 -8.01 15.89
C GLY A 38 -12.30 -8.82 17.20
N LEU A 39 -11.15 -9.00 17.85
CA LEU A 39 -11.07 -9.66 19.16
C LEU A 39 -11.85 -8.93 20.25
N GLN A 40 -11.82 -7.60 20.28
CA GLN A 40 -12.56 -6.79 21.25
C GLN A 40 -14.09 -6.93 21.09
N PHE A 41 -14.56 -7.19 19.87
CA PHE A 41 -15.99 -7.33 19.57
C PHE A 41 -16.44 -8.79 19.36
N GLY A 42 -15.60 -9.78 19.67
CA GLY A 42 -15.93 -11.21 19.52
C GLY A 42 -16.12 -11.67 18.07
N ALA A 43 -15.57 -10.94 17.09
CA ALA A 43 -15.67 -11.23 15.66
C ALA A 43 -14.27 -11.46 15.08
N PRO A 44 -13.86 -12.67 14.71
CA PRO A 44 -12.56 -12.92 14.07
C PRO A 44 -12.58 -12.41 12.62
N LEU A 45 -12.43 -11.09 12.48
CA LEU A 45 -12.57 -10.34 11.22
C LEU A 45 -11.50 -10.68 10.17
N ILE A 46 -10.30 -11.02 10.61
CA ILE A 46 -9.19 -11.49 9.78
C ILE A 46 -8.51 -12.64 10.53
N ALA A 47 -8.20 -13.72 9.80
CA ALA A 47 -7.60 -14.95 10.31
C ALA A 47 -8.43 -15.64 11.42
N GLY A 48 -8.04 -16.87 11.79
CA GLY A 48 -8.71 -17.64 12.83
C GLY A 48 -8.56 -17.03 14.23
N PRO A 49 -9.43 -17.39 15.19
CA PRO A 49 -9.45 -16.83 16.55
C PRO A 49 -8.16 -17.11 17.35
N GLU A 50 -7.36 -18.10 16.97
CA GLU A 50 -6.11 -18.46 17.64
C GLU A 50 -4.86 -17.93 16.94
N ALA A 51 -5.00 -17.23 15.80
CA ALA A 51 -3.85 -16.75 15.04
C ALA A 51 -3.06 -15.69 15.83
N PRO A 52 -1.74 -15.87 16.06
CA PRO A 52 -0.88 -14.88 16.67
C PRO A 52 -0.86 -13.57 15.87
N LEU A 53 -0.78 -12.43 16.56
CA LEU A 53 -0.76 -11.10 15.90
C LEU A 53 0.45 -10.95 14.96
N GLY A 54 1.60 -11.52 15.32
CA GLY A 54 2.80 -11.52 14.48
C GLY A 54 2.57 -12.22 13.15
N ASP A 55 1.92 -13.39 13.16
CA ASP A 55 1.63 -14.15 11.95
C ASP A 55 0.64 -13.40 11.05
N VAL A 56 -0.38 -12.76 11.63
CA VAL A 56 -1.31 -11.91 10.88
C VAL A 56 -0.56 -10.77 10.18
N ALA A 57 0.37 -10.11 10.88
CA ALA A 57 1.17 -9.03 10.31
C ALA A 57 2.05 -9.53 9.15
N VAL A 58 2.75 -10.65 9.33
CA VAL A 58 3.67 -11.22 8.34
C VAL A 58 2.92 -11.71 7.10
N VAL A 59 1.79 -12.40 7.28
CA VAL A 59 0.96 -12.87 6.16
C VAL A 59 0.38 -11.69 5.38
N ALA A 60 -0.14 -10.68 6.07
CA ALA A 60 -0.67 -9.48 5.42
C ALA A 60 0.44 -8.70 4.69
N PHE A 61 1.62 -8.57 5.29
CA PHE A 61 2.79 -7.98 4.64
C PHE A 61 3.14 -8.74 3.36
N ALA A 62 3.35 -10.05 3.45
CA ALA A 62 3.76 -10.87 2.32
C ALA A 62 2.72 -10.81 1.18
N TRP A 63 1.44 -10.88 1.52
CA TRP A 63 0.34 -10.78 0.56
C TRP A 63 0.29 -9.40 -0.10
N ALA A 64 0.50 -8.32 0.66
CA ALA A 64 0.40 -6.96 0.19
C ALA A 64 1.55 -6.50 -0.73
N ILE A 65 2.65 -7.25 -0.82
CA ILE A 65 3.76 -6.95 -1.74
C ILE A 65 3.26 -6.86 -3.19
N ILE A 66 2.40 -7.80 -3.62
CA ILE A 66 1.89 -7.85 -4.99
C ILE A 66 1.06 -6.61 -5.33
N PRO A 67 -0.03 -6.28 -4.60
CA PRO A 67 -0.82 -5.08 -4.89
C PRO A 67 -0.01 -3.79 -4.70
N ALA A 68 0.92 -3.73 -3.75
CA ALA A 68 1.78 -2.56 -3.59
C ALA A 68 2.68 -2.33 -4.81
N LEU A 69 3.27 -3.40 -5.35
CA LEU A 69 4.07 -3.35 -6.57
C LEU A 69 3.22 -2.95 -7.77
N ILE A 70 2.04 -3.54 -7.95
CA ILE A 70 1.11 -3.17 -9.03
C ILE A 70 0.72 -1.69 -8.92
N THR A 71 0.42 -1.21 -7.72
CA THR A 71 0.13 0.22 -7.45
C THR A 71 1.30 1.11 -7.88
N ALA A 72 2.52 0.75 -7.46
CA ALA A 72 3.72 1.50 -7.79
C ALA A 72 4.00 1.54 -9.30
N LEU A 73 3.81 0.41 -9.99
CA LEU A 73 3.96 0.30 -11.44
C LEU A 73 2.87 1.06 -12.19
N ALA A 74 1.63 1.08 -11.69
CA ALA A 74 0.55 1.89 -12.27
C ALA A 74 0.85 3.40 -12.17
N LEU A 75 1.54 3.83 -11.11
CA LEU A 75 1.94 5.23 -10.90
C LEU A 75 3.25 5.62 -11.62
N LEU A 76 4.03 4.63 -12.04
CA LEU A 76 5.34 4.83 -12.67
C LEU A 76 5.33 5.79 -13.87
N PRO A 77 4.38 5.71 -14.83
CA PRO A 77 4.37 6.62 -15.98
C PRO A 77 4.24 8.09 -15.57
N TYR A 78 3.43 8.38 -14.55
CA TYR A 78 3.23 9.75 -14.06
C TYR A 78 4.52 10.32 -13.47
N VAL A 79 5.26 9.52 -12.67
CA VAL A 79 6.55 9.95 -12.10
C VAL A 79 7.60 10.14 -13.19
N LEU A 80 7.63 9.28 -14.21
CA LEU A 80 8.57 9.41 -15.33
C LEU A 80 8.31 10.68 -16.15
N GLN A 81 7.04 10.98 -16.45
CA GLN A 81 6.65 12.12 -17.28
C GLN A 81 6.72 13.45 -16.52
N SER A 82 6.14 13.50 -15.33
CA SER A 82 5.90 14.74 -14.59
C SER A 82 6.65 14.84 -13.26
N GLY A 83 7.35 13.79 -12.84
CA GLY A 83 8.04 13.77 -11.54
C GLY A 83 7.10 13.68 -10.33
N THR A 84 5.79 13.50 -10.55
CA THR A 84 4.74 13.42 -9.52
C THR A 84 3.45 12.80 -10.08
N TYR A 85 2.47 12.61 -9.21
CA TYR A 85 1.10 12.18 -9.49
C TYR A 85 0.14 12.81 -8.47
N SER A 86 -1.16 12.86 -8.79
CA SER A 86 -2.18 13.41 -7.88
C SER A 86 -2.51 12.43 -6.73
N TRP A 87 -3.08 12.93 -5.64
CA TRP A 87 -3.58 12.06 -4.56
C TRP A 87 -4.66 11.08 -5.07
N LEU A 88 -5.47 11.52 -6.04
CA LEU A 88 -6.52 10.70 -6.65
C LEU A 88 -5.92 9.55 -7.46
N ASN A 89 -4.86 9.81 -8.24
CA ASN A 89 -4.15 8.75 -8.97
C ASN A 89 -3.63 7.69 -7.99
N ALA A 90 -3.08 8.12 -6.85
CA ALA A 90 -2.59 7.21 -5.82
C ALA A 90 -3.71 6.35 -5.24
N ALA A 91 -4.83 6.98 -4.86
CA ALA A 91 -5.99 6.30 -4.30
C ALA A 91 -6.55 5.26 -5.25
N VAL A 92 -6.80 5.65 -6.50
CA VAL A 92 -7.35 4.78 -7.55
C VAL A 92 -6.41 3.61 -7.84
N ALA A 93 -5.11 3.88 -8.00
CA ALA A 93 -4.13 2.83 -8.22
C ALA A 93 -4.10 1.81 -7.06
N GLY A 94 -4.13 2.29 -5.81
CA GLY A 94 -4.14 1.44 -4.63
C GLY A 94 -5.38 0.55 -4.52
N VAL A 95 -6.57 1.13 -4.69
CA VAL A 95 -7.85 0.40 -4.62
C VAL A 95 -7.94 -0.65 -5.73
N ILE A 96 -7.62 -0.27 -6.98
CA ILE A 96 -7.70 -1.18 -8.13
C ILE A 96 -6.67 -2.31 -7.99
N ALA A 97 -5.42 -1.99 -7.63
CA ALA A 97 -4.37 -2.99 -7.47
C ALA A 97 -4.70 -4.01 -6.36
N PHE A 98 -5.23 -3.53 -5.23
CA PHE A 98 -5.72 -4.41 -4.17
C PHE A 98 -6.87 -5.29 -4.66
N GLY A 99 -7.89 -4.69 -5.27
CA GLY A 99 -9.06 -5.42 -5.78
C GLY A 99 -8.69 -6.48 -6.82
N ALA A 100 -7.83 -6.13 -7.78
CA ALA A 100 -7.31 -7.07 -8.77
C ALA A 100 -6.49 -8.19 -8.11
N SER A 101 -5.64 -7.86 -7.14
CA SER A 101 -4.85 -8.87 -6.42
C SER A 101 -5.72 -9.80 -5.60
N ALA A 102 -6.78 -9.29 -4.98
CA ALA A 102 -7.77 -10.07 -4.24
C ALA A 102 -8.56 -11.06 -5.11
N MET A 103 -8.81 -10.72 -6.38
CA MET A 103 -9.45 -11.62 -7.34
C MET A 103 -8.51 -12.75 -7.80
N LEU A 104 -7.21 -12.47 -7.91
CA LEU A 104 -6.20 -13.44 -8.40
C LEU A 104 -5.62 -14.31 -7.27
N MET A 105 -5.46 -13.73 -6.08
CA MET A 105 -4.85 -14.34 -4.90
C MET A 105 -5.72 -14.02 -3.69
N PRO A 106 -6.69 -14.89 -3.35
CA PRO A 106 -7.63 -14.63 -2.27
C PRO A 106 -6.93 -14.30 -0.94
N PHE A 107 -7.34 -13.19 -0.32
CA PHE A 107 -6.94 -12.83 1.05
C PHE A 107 -8.03 -13.25 2.02
N ASN A 108 -7.65 -13.73 3.21
CA ASN A 108 -8.60 -14.15 4.25
C ASN A 108 -9.21 -12.95 5.00
N GLY A 109 -9.88 -12.05 4.26
CA GLY A 109 -10.59 -10.88 4.77
C GLY A 109 -12.12 -10.97 4.67
N GLY A 110 -12.66 -11.99 4.02
CA GLY A 110 -14.10 -12.27 3.93
C GLY A 110 -14.94 -11.03 3.56
N PRO A 111 -15.95 -10.64 4.37
CA PRO A 111 -16.83 -9.51 4.06
C PRO A 111 -16.13 -8.14 4.15
N LEU A 112 -14.92 -8.05 4.73
CA LEU A 112 -14.18 -6.79 4.86
C LEU A 112 -13.38 -6.40 3.63
N MET A 113 -13.37 -7.23 2.59
CA MET A 113 -12.58 -6.98 1.38
C MET A 113 -12.78 -5.59 0.76
N PRO A 114 -14.02 -5.03 0.65
CA PRO A 114 -14.21 -3.66 0.16
C PRO A 114 -13.56 -2.60 1.06
N VAL A 115 -13.62 -2.79 2.38
CA VAL A 115 -13.04 -1.87 3.36
C VAL A 115 -11.51 -1.93 3.32
N LEU A 116 -10.93 -3.13 3.18
CA LEU A 116 -9.49 -3.33 3.02
C LEU A 116 -8.98 -2.74 1.70
N ALA A 117 -9.76 -2.85 0.63
CA ALA A 117 -9.44 -2.20 -0.65
C ALA A 117 -9.41 -0.67 -0.51
N PHE A 118 -10.38 -0.09 0.19
CA PHE A 118 -10.39 1.34 0.50
C PHE A 118 -9.17 1.74 1.35
N ALA A 119 -8.84 0.94 2.37
CA ALA A 119 -7.65 1.16 3.20
C ALA A 119 -6.35 1.10 2.38
N ALA A 120 -6.25 0.23 1.37
CA ALA A 120 -5.12 0.21 0.44
C ALA A 120 -5.00 1.52 -0.37
N GLY A 121 -6.13 2.10 -0.78
CA GLY A 121 -6.17 3.45 -1.37
C GLY A 121 -5.63 4.53 -0.43
N LEU A 122 -6.02 4.48 0.86
CA LEU A 122 -5.49 5.40 1.88
C LEU A 122 -3.99 5.21 2.11
N ILE A 123 -3.51 3.96 2.13
CA ILE A 123 -2.08 3.65 2.22
C ILE A 123 -1.34 4.25 1.02
N ALA A 124 -1.88 4.14 -0.20
CA ALA A 124 -1.26 4.73 -1.39
C ALA A 124 -1.21 6.26 -1.32
N ILE A 125 -2.25 6.92 -0.79
CA ILE A 125 -2.22 8.36 -0.50
C ILE A 125 -1.14 8.69 0.54
N ALA A 126 -1.05 7.93 1.63
CA ALA A 126 -0.02 8.11 2.64
C ALA A 126 1.39 7.95 2.05
N MET A 127 1.58 6.98 1.14
CA MET A 127 2.85 6.80 0.43
C MET A 127 3.21 8.01 -0.43
N ARG A 128 2.24 8.64 -1.09
CA ARG A 128 2.47 9.90 -1.79
C ARG A 128 3.05 10.96 -0.85
N TRP A 129 2.48 11.10 0.34
CA TRP A 129 2.93 12.08 1.33
C TRP A 129 4.34 11.78 1.83
N VAL A 130 4.66 10.50 2.09
CA VAL A 130 6.02 10.05 2.45
C VAL A 130 7.01 10.41 1.35
N LEU A 131 6.66 10.17 0.08
CA LEU A 131 7.54 10.46 -1.05
C LEU A 131 7.76 11.96 -1.26
N ILE A 132 6.74 12.80 -1.03
CA ILE A 132 6.86 14.26 -1.08
C ILE A 132 7.71 14.77 0.09
N GLY A 133 7.45 14.29 1.31
CA GLY A 133 8.21 14.64 2.51
C GLY A 133 9.69 14.25 2.38
N GLY A 134 9.97 13.10 1.77
CA GLY A 134 11.32 12.64 1.43
C GLY A 134 11.94 13.33 0.22
N LYS A 135 11.26 14.31 -0.40
CA LYS A 135 11.68 15.03 -1.63
C LYS A 135 11.94 14.12 -2.83
N ILE A 136 11.38 12.90 -2.81
CA ILE A 136 11.52 11.89 -3.86
C ILE A 136 10.65 12.23 -5.07
N ILE A 137 9.42 12.70 -4.85
CA ILE A 137 8.55 13.23 -5.91
C ILE A 137 8.26 14.71 -5.67
N LEU A 138 7.75 15.38 -6.70
CA LEU A 138 7.31 16.76 -6.59
C LEU A 138 5.96 16.84 -5.85
N PRO A 139 5.67 17.94 -5.13
CA PRO A 139 4.44 18.11 -4.36
C PRO A 139 3.16 18.04 -5.20
#